data_AF-A0A1F9CRR7-F1
#
_entry.id   AF-A0A1F9CRR7-F1
#
_cell.length_a   1.000
_cell.length_b   1.000
_cell.length_c   1.000
_cell.angle_alpha   90.00
_cell.angle_beta   90.00
_cell.angle_gamma   90.00
#
_symmetry.space_group_name_H-M   'P 1'
#
loop_
_entity.id
_entity.type
_entity.pdbx_description
1 polymer ?
#
loop_
_entity_poly.entity_id
_entity_poly.type
_entity_poly.pdbx_seq_one_letter_code
_entity_poly.pdbx_strand_id
1 'polypeptide(L)'
;MVEELKEVAARGWATDVEEFEDGVSGLAAPVRDDRGRVVAAISVSGPSWRMDLGRRSEEVAHPLNEAAARLSALLGFREPAIVS
;
A
#
# COMPACT_ATOMS: atom_id res chain seq x y z
N MET A 1 -5.56 13.84 -4.69
CA MET A 1 -5.85 14.19 -3.28
C MET A 1 -7.09 13.49 -2.70
N VAL A 2 -8.31 14.06 -2.60
CA VAL A 2 -9.42 13.33 -1.90
C VAL A 2 -9.93 12.12 -2.68
N GLU A 3 -9.98 12.20 -4.01
CA GLU A 3 -10.43 11.06 -4.85
C GLU A 3 -9.43 9.89 -4.81
N GLU A 4 -8.16 10.21 -4.94
CA GLU A 4 -7.05 9.27 -4.76
C GLU A 4 -7.07 8.57 -3.40
N LEU A 5 -7.42 9.27 -2.31
CA LEU A 5 -7.60 8.63 -1.00
C LEU A 5 -8.71 7.58 -0.99
N LYS A 6 -9.79 7.77 -1.75
CA LYS A 6 -10.86 6.76 -1.88
C LYS A 6 -10.37 5.54 -2.65
N GLU A 7 -9.62 5.76 -3.73
CA GLU A 7 -9.01 4.69 -4.52
C GLU A 7 -8.02 3.88 -3.68
N VAL A 8 -7.15 4.56 -2.93
CA VAL A 8 -6.20 3.95 -1.97
C VAL A 8 -6.94 3.15 -0.91
N ALA A 9 -8.05 3.67 -0.36
CA ALA A 9 -8.86 2.96 0.61
C ALA A 9 -9.52 1.71 0.03
N ALA A 10 -9.94 1.75 -1.23
CA ALA A 10 -10.58 0.62 -1.91
C ALA A 10 -9.58 -0.48 -2.30
N ARG A 11 -8.40 -0.11 -2.83
CA ARG A 11 -7.38 -1.07 -3.30
C ARG A 11 -6.39 -1.51 -2.23
N GLY A 12 -6.27 -0.76 -1.14
CA GLY A 12 -5.40 -1.08 0.00
C GLY A 12 -3.94 -0.65 -0.14
N TRP A 13 -3.58 0.18 -1.12
CA TRP A 13 -2.21 0.69 -1.32
C TRP A 13 -2.20 2.02 -2.07
N ALA A 14 -1.11 2.77 -1.97
CA ALA A 14 -0.86 4.04 -2.64
C ALA A 14 0.35 3.94 -3.58
N THR A 15 0.40 4.84 -4.56
CA THR A 15 1.50 5.00 -5.52
C THR A 15 2.04 6.40 -5.41
N ASP A 16 3.35 6.53 -5.54
CA ASP A 16 4.08 7.78 -5.74
C ASP A 16 4.85 7.61 -7.06
N VAL A 17 4.53 8.42 -8.06
CA VAL A 17 5.17 8.37 -9.39
C VAL A 17 5.87 9.69 -9.64
N GLU A 18 7.17 9.75 -9.32
CA GLU A 18 8.01 10.94 -9.50
C GLU A 18 7.46 12.18 -8.76
N GLU A 19 6.69 11.98 -7.68
CA GLU A 19 6.11 13.11 -6.94
C GLU A 19 7.12 13.68 -5.94
N PHE A 20 8.00 12.84 -5.39
CA PHE A 20 9.03 13.26 -4.43
C PHE A 20 10.38 13.59 -5.08
N GLU A 21 10.81 12.79 -6.05
CA GLU A 21 12.08 12.96 -6.77
C GLU A 21 11.92 12.48 -8.22
N ASP A 22 12.31 13.31 -9.18
CA ASP A 22 12.30 12.96 -10.60
C ASP A 22 13.08 11.66 -10.83
N GLY A 23 12.48 10.69 -11.53
CA GLY A 23 13.11 9.40 -11.80
C GLY A 23 12.94 8.36 -10.68
N VAL A 24 12.24 8.67 -9.58
CA VAL A 24 11.94 7.72 -8.50
C VAL A 24 10.43 7.51 -8.39
N SER A 25 10.02 6.24 -8.31
CA SER A 25 8.63 5.86 -8.06
C SER A 25 8.55 4.85 -6.92
N GLY A 26 7.41 4.77 -6.24
CA GLY A 26 7.19 3.85 -5.14
C GLY A 26 5.73 3.47 -4.92
N LEU A 27 5.52 2.46 -4.07
CA LEU A 27 4.21 2.11 -3.52
C LEU A 27 4.27 2.04 -2.01
N ALA A 28 3.13 2.27 -1.36
CA ALA A 28 2.97 2.10 0.07
C ALA A 28 1.70 1.30 0.40
N ALA A 29 1.77 0.43 1.41
CA ALA A 29 0.64 -0.30 1.96
C ALA A 29 0.44 0.03 3.45
N PRO A 30 -0.81 0.16 3.93
CA PRO A 30 -1.10 0.57 5.29
C PRO A 30 -0.92 -0.57 6.28
N VAL A 31 -0.39 -0.25 7.46
CA VAL A 31 -0.34 -1.13 8.62
C VAL A 31 -1.40 -0.68 9.61
N ARG A 32 -2.23 -1.61 10.08
CA ARG A 32 -3.39 -1.34 10.94
C ARG A 32 -3.22 -1.91 12.34
N ASP A 33 -3.80 -1.22 13.33
CA ASP A 33 -3.91 -1.70 14.71
C ASP A 33 -5.14 -2.60 14.92
N ASP A 34 -5.31 -3.08 16.15
CA ASP A 34 -6.46 -3.88 16.61
C ASP A 34 -7.83 -3.20 16.40
N ARG A 35 -7.85 -1.86 16.28
CA ARG A 35 -9.06 -1.06 16.01
C ARG A 35 -9.26 -0.78 14.52
N GLY A 36 -8.41 -1.33 13.65
CA GLY A 36 -8.44 -1.13 12.20
C GLY A 36 -7.93 0.24 11.75
N ARG A 37 -7.37 1.04 12.66
CA ARG A 37 -6.81 2.36 12.33
C ARG A 37 -5.46 2.17 11.66
N VAL A 38 -5.19 2.96 10.61
CA VAL A 38 -3.86 3.01 9.99
C VAL A 38 -2.90 3.69 10.98
N VAL A 39 -1.89 2.96 11.43
CA VAL A 39 -0.91 3.44 12.42
C VAL A 39 0.50 3.57 11.85
N ALA A 40 0.75 2.93 10.70
CA ALA A 40 1.99 3.05 9.93
C ALA A 40 1.72 2.69 8.46
N ALA A 41 2.75 2.80 7.63
CA ALA A 41 2.76 2.25 6.28
C ALA A 41 4.14 1.66 5.99
N ILE A 42 4.19 0.63 5.15
CA ILE A 42 5.44 0.14 4.57
C ILE A 42 5.48 0.51 3.10
N SER A 43 6.65 0.92 2.62
CA SER A 43 6.83 1.34 1.24
C SER A 43 8.04 0.68 0.59
N VAL A 44 7.97 0.59 -0.73
CA VAL A 44 9.09 0.24 -1.58
C VAL A 44 9.23 1.32 -2.65
N SER A 45 10.46 1.78 -2.87
CA SER A 45 10.78 2.78 -3.89
C SER A 45 11.98 2.33 -4.73
N GLY A 46 12.06 2.87 -5.94
CA GLY A 46 13.17 2.63 -6.84
C GLY A 46 13.06 3.45 -8.12
N PRO A 47 14.02 3.31 -9.04
CA PRO A 47 13.99 4.03 -10.31
C PRO A 47 12.70 3.77 -11.08
N SER A 48 12.03 4.83 -11.54
CA SER A 48 10.70 4.79 -12.19
C SER A 48 10.64 3.79 -13.33
N TRP A 49 11.67 3.76 -14.18
CA TRP A 49 11.76 2.84 -15.32
C TRP A 49 11.81 1.35 -14.93
N ARG A 50 12.29 1.04 -13.72
CA ARG A 50 12.35 -0.34 -13.21
C ARG A 50 11.06 -0.71 -12.49
N MET A 51 10.51 0.26 -11.75
CA MET A 51 9.25 0.09 -11.04
C MET A 51 8.10 -0.12 -12.04
N ASP A 52 8.06 0.65 -13.13
CA ASP A 52 7.05 0.58 -14.21
C ASP A 52 5.62 0.44 -13.65
N LEU A 53 5.26 1.35 -12.73
CA LEU A 53 4.03 1.24 -11.93
C LEU A 53 2.74 1.33 -12.77
N GLY A 54 2.82 1.87 -13.99
CA GLY A 54 1.72 1.82 -14.94
C GLY A 54 1.36 0.40 -15.39
N ARG A 55 2.30 -0.55 -15.34
CA ARG A 55 2.11 -1.94 -15.79
C ARG A 55 2.28 -2.97 -14.67
N ARG A 56 3.05 -2.63 -13.64
CA ARG A 56 3.50 -3.55 -12.59
C ARG A 56 2.99 -3.19 -11.19
N SER A 57 2.14 -2.18 -11.05
CA SER A 57 1.64 -1.75 -9.74
C SER A 57 1.02 -2.90 -8.94
N GLU A 58 0.19 -3.74 -9.54
CA GLU A 58 -0.39 -4.91 -8.86
C GLU A 58 0.66 -5.96 -8.46
N GLU A 59 1.62 -6.23 -9.35
CA GLU A 59 2.72 -7.17 -9.12
C GLU A 59 3.56 -6.76 -7.91
N VAL A 60 3.85 -5.46 -7.78
CA VAL A 60 4.63 -4.91 -6.67
C VAL A 60 3.76 -4.74 -5.41
N ALA A 61 2.49 -4.36 -5.57
CA ALA A 61 1.57 -4.17 -4.47
C ALA A 61 1.24 -5.48 -3.73
N HIS A 62 1.16 -6.61 -4.44
CA HIS A 62 0.80 -7.89 -3.83
C HIS A 62 1.72 -8.31 -2.67
N PRO A 63 3.06 -8.48 -2.85
CA PRO A 63 3.95 -8.82 -1.74
C PRO A 63 4.04 -7.71 -0.68
N LEU A 64 3.87 -6.45 -1.07
CA LEU A 64 3.84 -5.32 -0.13
C LEU A 64 2.61 -5.39 0.78
N ASN A 65 1.43 -5.69 0.24
CA ASN A 65 0.20 -5.88 1.00
C ASN A 65 0.31 -7.10 1.93
N GLU A 66 0.91 -8.21 1.48
CA GLU A 66 1.15 -9.36 2.36
C GLU A 66 2.03 -8.99 3.55
N ALA A 67 3.12 -8.24 3.32
CA ALA A 67 4.00 -7.78 4.38
C ALA A 67 3.26 -6.84 5.36
N ALA A 68 2.44 -5.93 4.84
CA ALA A 68 1.65 -5.01 5.65
C ALA A 68 0.58 -5.75 6.47
N ALA A 69 -0.05 -6.77 5.89
CA ALA A 69 -1.03 -7.63 6.55
C ALA A 69 -0.39 -8.43 7.69
N ARG A 70 0.82 -8.98 7.49
CA ARG A 70 1.57 -9.68 8.56
C ARG A 70 1.89 -8.74 9.73
N LEU A 71 2.36 -7.53 9.45
CA LEU A 71 2.60 -6.52 10.49
C LEU A 71 1.31 -6.12 11.21
N SER A 72 0.22 -5.93 10.47
CA SER A 72 -1.08 -5.59 11.05
C SER A 72 -1.59 -6.71 11.97
N ALA A 73 -1.42 -7.98 11.57
CA ALA A 73 -1.78 -9.13 12.40
C ALA A 73 -0.98 -9.19 13.71
N LEU A 74 0.31 -8.85 13.68
CA LEU A 74 1.15 -8.73 14.89
C LEU A 74 0.67 -7.61 15.82
N LEU A 75 0.05 -6.55 15.27
CA LEU A 75 -0.56 -5.46 16.02
C LEU A 75 -2.02 -5.74 16.43
N GLY A 76 -2.52 -6.95 16.18
CA GLY A 76 -3.86 -7.38 16.58
C GLY A 76 -4.97 -7.08 15.57
N PHE A 77 -4.64 -6.53 14.40
CA PHE A 77 -5.63 -6.35 13.33
C PHE A 77 -6.13 -7.71 12.83
N ARG A 78 -7.43 -7.81 12.64
CA ARG A 78 -8.07 -8.95 11.98
C ARG A 78 -8.90 -8.41 10.83
N GLU A 79 -8.73 -9.00 9.66
CA GLU A 79 -9.54 -8.64 8.51
C GLU A 79 -11.01 -8.94 8.83
N PRO A 80 -11.95 -8.03 8.51
CA PRO A 80 -13.36 -8.28 8.73
C PRO A 80 -13.76 -9.57 8.02
N ALA A 81 -14.35 -10.52 8.75
CA ALA A 81 -14.91 -11.70 8.12
C ALA A 81 -15.95 -11.24 7.09
N ILE A 82 -15.74 -11.58 5.82
CA ILE A 82 -16.72 -11.30 4.77
C ILE A 82 -17.93 -12.17 5.09
N VAL A 83 -18.99 -11.56 5.63
CA VAL A 83 -20.27 -12.25 5.83
C VAL A 83 -20.96 -12.27 4.48
N SER A 84 -21.00 -13.46 3.86
CA SER A 84 -21.74 -13.71 2.62
C SER A 84 -23.25 -13.67 2.84
#